data_AF-E3S2Y2-F1
#
_entry.id   AF-E3S2Y2-F1
#
_cell.length_a   1.000
_cell.length_b   1.000
_cell.length_c   1.000
_cell.angle_alpha   90.00
_cell.angle_beta   90.00
_cell.angle_gamma   90.00
#
_symmetry.space_group_name_H-M   'P 1'
#
loop_
_entity.id
_entity.type
_entity.pdbx_description
1 polymer ?
#
loop_
_entity_poly.entity_id
_entity_poly.type
_entity_poly.pdbx_seq_one_letter_code
_entity_poly.pdbx_strand_id
1 'polypeptide(L)'
;RVRDLARKRVFYINKEGFLPAFKDAFFNVFTTENCRKAFEASGLVPINAQVVLDRIKVRLRTPPEPLLPETPWQSKTPSNTYKFRS
;
A
#
# COMPACT_ATOMS: atom_id res chain seq x y z
N ARG A 1 -4.41 -26.08 10.95
CA ARG A 1 -4.31 -25.50 12.32
C ARG A 1 -5.38 -24.44 12.59
N VAL A 2 -5.37 -23.27 11.94
CA VAL A 2 -6.41 -22.23 12.17
C VAL A 2 -7.82 -22.67 11.76
N ARG A 3 -7.96 -23.31 10.59
CA ARG A 3 -9.27 -23.87 10.16
C ARG A 3 -9.80 -24.92 11.12
N ASP A 4 -8.92 -25.70 11.74
CA ASP A 4 -9.31 -26.75 12.70
C ASP A 4 -9.81 -26.16 14.01
N LEU A 5 -9.25 -25.03 14.45
CA LEU A 5 -9.75 -24.26 15.59
C LEU A 5 -11.15 -23.70 15.30
N ALA A 6 -11.36 -23.11 14.11
CA ALA A 6 -12.67 -22.62 13.69
C ALA A 6 -13.72 -23.74 13.63
N ARG A 7 -13.36 -24.92 13.10
CA ARG A 7 -14.24 -26.11 13.10
C ARG A 7 -14.59 -26.59 14.51
N LYS A 8 -13.69 -26.42 15.47
CA LYS A 8 -13.91 -26.71 16.89
C LYS A 8 -14.58 -25.55 17.66
N ARG A 9 -15.04 -24.50 16.95
CA ARG A 9 -15.66 -23.29 17.54
C ARG A 9 -14.76 -22.57 18.56
N VAL A 10 -13.44 -22.66 18.38
CA VAL A 10 -12.48 -21.91 19.19
C VAL A 10 -12.20 -20.58 18.50
N PHE A 11 -12.72 -19.48 19.07
CA PHE A 11 -12.61 -18.13 18.52
C PHE A 11 -11.55 -17.26 19.23
N TYR A 12 -10.78 -17.82 20.15
CA TYR A 12 -9.73 -17.12 20.87
C TYR A 12 -8.36 -17.72 20.55
N ILE A 13 -7.36 -16.86 20.38
CA ILE A 13 -5.95 -17.22 20.26
C ILE A 13 -5.13 -16.25 21.09
N ASN A 14 -4.18 -16.75 21.86
CA ASN A 14 -3.30 -15.91 22.65
C ASN A 14 -2.23 -15.25 21.76
N LYS A 15 -1.54 -14.25 22.30
CA LYS A 15 -0.52 -13.47 21.56
C LYS A 15 0.59 -14.36 20.98
N GLU A 16 1.07 -15.31 21.78
CA GLU A 16 2.10 -16.28 21.38
C GLU A 16 1.64 -17.20 20.24
N GLY A 17 0.37 -17.61 20.26
CA GLY A 17 -0.21 -18.47 19.22
C GLY A 17 -0.56 -17.74 17.94
N PHE A 18 -0.80 -16.42 18.01
CA PHE A 18 -1.28 -15.63 16.87
C PHE A 18 -0.24 -15.56 15.74
N LEU A 19 1.01 -15.20 16.04
CA LEU A 19 2.00 -14.95 14.99
C LEU A 19 2.31 -16.20 14.14
N PRO A 20 2.53 -17.40 14.71
CA PRO A 20 2.70 -18.62 13.92
C PRO A 20 1.44 -18.98 13.12
N ALA A 21 0.26 -18.85 13.75
CA ALA A 21 -1.01 -19.14 13.10
C ALA A 21 -1.30 -18.20 11.91
N PHE A 22 -0.98 -16.91 12.07
CA PHE A 22 -1.07 -15.92 11.01
C PHE A 22 -0.10 -16.25 9.87
N LYS A 23 1.16 -16.56 10.19
CA LYS A 23 2.16 -16.95 9.19
C LYS A 23 1.67 -18.13 8.34
N ASP A 24 1.17 -19.18 8.99
CA ASP A 24 0.62 -20.34 8.29
C ASP A 24 -0.59 -19.97 7.43
N ALA A 25 -1.52 -19.16 7.96
CA ALA A 25 -2.69 -18.73 7.21
C ALA A 25 -2.32 -17.85 6.01
N PHE A 26 -1.36 -16.95 6.17
CA PHE A 26 -0.85 -16.06 5.13
C PHE A 26 -0.34 -16.86 3.93
N PHE A 27 0.59 -17.80 4.16
CA PHE A 27 1.14 -18.62 3.07
C PHE A 27 0.11 -19.55 2.42
N ASN A 28 -0.93 -19.96 3.15
CA ASN A 28 -2.03 -20.74 2.59
C ASN A 28 -3.00 -19.91 1.73
N VAL A 29 -3.11 -18.60 1.97
CA VAL A 29 -4.05 -17.72 1.27
C VAL A 29 -3.39 -17.06 0.07
N PHE A 30 -2.17 -16.55 0.22
CA PHE A 30 -1.42 -15.82 -0.83
C PHE A 30 -0.73 -16.77 -1.82
N THR A 31 -1.50 -17.70 -2.39
CA THR A 31 -1.04 -18.54 -3.49
C THR A 31 -1.22 -17.80 -4.82
N THR A 32 -0.42 -18.13 -5.83
CA THR A 32 -0.54 -17.54 -7.17
C THR A 32 -1.96 -17.68 -7.73
N GLU A 33 -2.61 -18.83 -7.53
CA GLU A 33 -3.97 -19.07 -7.99
C GLU A 33 -4.99 -18.15 -7.30
N ASN A 34 -4.94 -18.03 -5.97
CA ASN A 34 -5.86 -17.19 -5.22
C ASN A 34 -5.65 -15.71 -5.55
N CYS A 35 -4.40 -15.26 -5.63
CA CYS A 35 -4.08 -13.89 -6.05
C CYS A 35 -4.62 -13.61 -7.46
N ARG A 36 -4.43 -14.53 -8.41
CA ARG A 36 -4.94 -14.40 -9.78
C ARG A 36 -6.47 -14.24 -9.81
N LYS A 37 -7.20 -15.08 -9.07
CA LYS A 37 -8.67 -15.01 -8.96
C LYS A 37 -9.13 -13.72 -8.28
N ALA A 38 -8.45 -13.28 -7.23
CA ALA A 38 -8.80 -12.05 -6.51
C ALA A 38 -8.62 -10.81 -7.41
N PHE A 39 -7.55 -10.77 -8.19
CA PHE A 39 -7.33 -9.74 -9.19
C PHE A 39 -8.44 -9.74 -10.24
N GLU A 40 -8.72 -10.90 -10.84
CA GLU A 40 -9.78 -11.07 -11.84
C GLU A 40 -11.15 -10.59 -11.31
N ALA A 41 -11.52 -10.99 -10.09
CA ALA A 41 -12.75 -10.56 -9.42
C ALA A 41 -12.80 -9.04 -9.16
N SER A 42 -11.64 -8.40 -8.95
CA SER A 42 -11.53 -6.95 -8.79
C SER A 42 -11.52 -6.19 -10.13
N GLY A 43 -11.64 -6.89 -11.27
CA GLY A 43 -11.51 -6.30 -12.60
C GLY A 43 -10.08 -5.85 -12.94
N LEU A 44 -9.11 -6.21 -12.10
CA LEU A 44 -7.69 -6.03 -12.32
C LEU A 44 -7.16 -7.31 -12.96
N VAL A 45 -6.70 -7.27 -14.20
CA VAL A 45 -6.06 -8.46 -14.82
C VAL A 45 -4.57 -8.17 -14.95
N PRO A 46 -3.76 -8.35 -13.88
CA PRO A 46 -2.31 -8.21 -13.96
C PRO A 46 -1.66 -9.38 -14.70
N ILE A 47 -2.45 -10.39 -15.11
CA ILE A 47 -1.97 -11.55 -15.88
C ILE A 47 -1.38 -11.09 -17.22
N ASN A 48 -1.89 -9.98 -17.78
CA ASN A 48 -1.38 -9.42 -19.01
C ASN A 48 -1.06 -7.94 -18.85
N ALA A 49 0.24 -7.62 -18.74
CA ALA A 49 0.73 -6.25 -18.70
C ALA A 49 0.19 -5.42 -19.86
N GLN A 50 -0.04 -6.04 -21.03
CA GLN A 50 -0.59 -5.36 -22.20
C GLN A 50 -2.00 -4.83 -21.96
N VAL A 51 -2.86 -5.57 -21.24
CA VAL A 51 -4.23 -5.11 -20.92
C VAL A 51 -4.20 -3.88 -20.01
N VAL A 52 -3.22 -3.80 -19.11
CA VAL A 52 -3.03 -2.63 -18.24
C VAL A 52 -2.53 -1.44 -19.07
N LEU A 53 -1.54 -1.67 -19.94
CA LEU A 53 -0.99 -0.64 -20.82
C LEU A 53 -2.03 -0.10 -21.80
N ASP A 54 -2.85 -0.96 -22.41
CA ASP A 54 -3.88 -0.58 -23.37
C ASP A 54 -5.01 0.26 -22.72
N ARG A 55 -5.25 0.07 -21.42
CA ARG A 55 -6.20 0.88 -20.63
C ARG A 55 -5.62 2.23 -20.19
N ILE A 56 -4.30 2.32 -20.06
CA ILE A 56 -3.61 3.55 -19.69
C ILE A 56 -3.56 4.49 -20.90
N LYS A 57 -4.62 5.30 -21.06
CA LYS A 57 -4.61 6.44 -22.00
C LYS A 57 -3.91 7.64 -21.36
N VAL A 58 -2.58 7.62 -21.33
CA VAL A 58 -1.82 8.81 -20.89
C VAL A 58 -2.06 9.94 -21.88
N ARG A 59 -2.81 10.94 -21.46
CA ARG A 59 -2.84 12.24 -22.16
C ARG A 59 -1.84 13.15 -21.47
N LEU A 60 -0.74 13.44 -22.17
CA LEU A 60 0.15 14.52 -21.76
C LEU A 60 -0.67 15.81 -21.81
N ARG A 61 -0.88 16.42 -20.65
CA ARG A 61 -1.36 17.80 -20.56
C ARG A 61 -0.16 18.65 -20.18
N THR A 62 0.12 19.66 -20.99
CA THR A 62 0.98 20.76 -20.56
C THR A 62 0.24 21.47 -19.42
N PRO A 63 0.81 21.51 -18.20
CA PRO A 63 0.27 22.38 -17.16
C PRO A 63 0.25 23.82 -17.71
N PRO A 64 -0.77 24.63 -17.40
CA PRO A 64 -0.73 26.06 -17.69
C PRO A 64 0.58 26.64 -17.17
N GLU A 65 1.14 27.60 -17.91
CA GLU A 65 2.34 28.31 -17.47
C GLU A 65 2.07 28.89 -16.07
N PRO A 66 2.94 28.62 -15.08
CA PRO A 66 2.77 29.18 -13.76
C PRO A 66 2.75 30.70 -13.89
N LEU A 67 1.71 31.35 -13.37
CA LEU A 67 1.76 32.80 -13.17
C LEU A 67 2.97 33.06 -12.27
N LEU A 68 4.00 33.69 -12.82
CA LEU A 68 5.19 34.06 -12.06
C LEU A 68 4.74 34.89 -10.85
N PRO A 69 5.11 34.53 -9.62
CA PRO A 69 5.00 35.47 -8.51
C PRO A 69 5.88 36.67 -8.88
N GLU A 70 5.30 37.87 -8.94
CA GLU A 70 6.09 39.12 -9.10
C GLU A 70 7.01 39.40 -7.91
N THR A 71 7.08 38.49 -6.94
CA THR A 71 7.93 38.59 -5.77
C THR A 71 9.23 37.83 -6.02
N PRO A 72 10.39 38.53 -6.08
CA PRO A 72 11.69 37.88 -6.12
C PRO A 72 11.84 36.98 -4.91
N TRP A 73 12.28 35.74 -5.13
CA TRP A 73 12.62 34.82 -4.05
C TRP A 73 13.61 35.49 -3.08
N GLN A 74 13.26 35.53 -1.80
CA GLN A 74 14.13 35.99 -0.73
C GLN A 74 14.56 34.78 0.09
N SER A 75 15.86 34.52 0.15
CA SER A 75 16.41 33.49 1.03
C SER A 75 16.25 33.94 2.49
N LYS A 76 15.67 33.07 3.32
CA LYS A 76 15.64 33.23 4.78
C LYS A 76 16.31 32.03 5.43
N THR A 77 17.34 32.30 6.23
CA THR A 77 17.98 31.28 7.06
C THR A 77 17.06 30.94 8.25
N PRO A 78 16.68 29.67 8.43
CA PRO A 78 15.99 29.24 9.65
C PRO A 78 16.94 29.40 10.84
N SER A 79 16.60 30.24 11.81
CA SER A 79 17.33 30.35 13.07
C SER A 79 16.72 29.40 14.09
N ASN A 80 17.49 28.47 14.64
CA ASN A 80 17.11 27.73 15.84
C ASN A 80 17.71 28.43 17.07
N THR A 81 16.88 29.05 17.91
CA THR A 81 17.33 29.48 19.23
C THR A 81 17.13 28.32 20.20
N TYR A 82 18.12 27.44 20.34
CA TYR A 82 18.11 26.44 21.41
C TYR A 82 18.79 27.07 22.64
N LYS A 83 17.98 27.54 23.60
CA LYS A 83 18.49 27.99 24.91
C LYS A 83 18.74 26.74 25.76
N PHE A 84 19.99 26.32 25.85
CA PHE A 84 20.44 25.40 26.90
C PHE A 84 20.41 26.15 28.24
N ARG A 85 19.55 25.75 29.17
CA ARG A 85 19.50 26.28 30.53
C ARG A 85 20.24 25.29 31.43
N SER A 86 21.34 25.76 32.03
CA SER A 86 22.09 25.10 33.11
C SER A 86 21.29 25.07 34.42
#